data_AF-A0A1V5CSP8-F1
#
_entry.id   AF-A0A1V5CSP8-F1
#
_cell.length_a   1.000
_cell.length_b   1.000
_cell.length_c   1.000
_cell.angle_alpha   90.00
_cell.angle_beta   90.00
_cell.angle_gamma   90.00
#
_symmetry.space_group_name_H-M   'P 1'
#
loop_
_entity.id
_entity.type
_entity.pdbx_description
1 polymer ?
#
loop_
_entity_poly.entity_id
_entity_poly.type
_entity_poly.pdbx_seq_one_letter_code
_entity_poly.pdbx_strand_id
1 'polypeptide(L)'
;MDVNVITRNYLIASVSATQRSGKGDTSTAPDVSQTTGDDVVSISPQGSAMCGLAGKLGIDSLLGFTPETPGRVSVDELEYYGRKFLDEYSARLNTLFGENGIDIDTPVELAGGSDGSIVVTNDHPDKAAIEKLFKDNPELGNEFKKIDNMLTLAEAGREAAKFQEAYAQCPEAAVVQYGYLFTTQLQGTLQFSNEGADILFHRVPQASA
;
A
#
# COMPACT_ATOMS: atom_id res chain seq x y z
N MET A 1 22.69 23.51 31.95
CA MET A 1 21.56 22.73 31.40
C MET A 1 21.89 22.48 29.95
N ASP A 2 22.58 21.37 29.71
CA ASP A 2 22.98 20.91 28.38
C ASP A 2 21.89 19.97 27.85
N VAL A 3 21.35 20.27 26.67
CA VAL A 3 20.55 19.33 25.89
C VAL A 3 21.19 19.24 24.52
N ASN A 4 22.17 18.35 24.38
CA ASN A 4 22.75 17.99 23.11
C ASN A 4 22.95 16.47 23.06
N VAL A 5 21.86 15.74 22.82
CA VAL A 5 21.88 14.29 22.55
C VAL A 5 20.74 13.91 21.60
N ILE A 6 20.68 14.48 20.40
CA ILE A 6 19.95 13.84 19.26
C ILE A 6 20.75 14.11 17.98
N THR A 7 21.96 13.56 17.90
CA THR A 7 22.73 13.55 16.64
C THR A 7 23.60 12.30 16.51
N ARG A 8 23.09 11.13 16.91
CA ARG A 8 23.73 9.86 16.60
C ARG A 8 22.70 8.79 16.25
N ASN A 9 22.86 8.24 15.05
CA ASN A 9 22.27 7.01 14.51
C ASN A 9 20.99 7.11 13.65
N TYR A 10 20.89 8.11 12.77
CA TYR A 10 20.23 7.85 11.49
C TYR A 10 21.23 7.15 10.56
N LEU A 11 21.20 5.81 10.57
CA LEU A 11 21.73 5.00 9.49
C LEU A 11 20.86 5.26 8.26
N ILE A 12 21.24 6.27 7.47
CA ILE A 12 20.68 6.47 6.14
C ILE A 12 21.03 5.22 5.33
N ALA A 13 20.02 4.58 4.75
CA ALA A 13 20.22 3.52 3.76
C ALA A 13 21.13 4.08 2.65
N SER A 14 22.34 3.51 2.54
CA SER A 14 23.32 3.95 1.56
C SER A 14 22.79 3.64 0.16
N VAL A 15 22.48 4.69 -0.61
CA VAL A 15 22.36 4.62 -2.06
C VAL A 15 23.77 4.35 -2.60
N SER A 16 24.03 3.11 -3.04
CA SER A 16 25.28 2.77 -3.70
C SER A 16 25.32 3.41 -5.09
N ALA A 17 25.97 4.57 -5.19
CA ALA A 17 26.37 5.14 -6.48
C ALA A 17 27.53 4.31 -7.05
N THR A 18 27.29 3.62 -8.17
CA THR A 18 28.32 2.93 -8.95
C THR A 18 29.37 3.94 -9.43
N GLN A 19 30.55 3.97 -8.82
CA GLN A 19 31.67 4.80 -9.27
C GLN A 19 32.28 4.24 -10.57
N ARG A 20 32.20 5.02 -11.66
CA ARG A 20 33.11 4.91 -12.81
C ARG A 20 34.11 6.07 -12.75
N SER A 21 35.38 5.70 -12.81
CA SER A 21 36.61 6.50 -12.71
C SER A 21 36.60 7.83 -13.47
N GLY A 22 37.01 8.92 -12.79
CA GLY A 22 37.28 10.23 -13.40
C GLY A 22 37.85 11.22 -12.37
N LYS A 23 39.07 11.68 -12.61
CA LYS A 23 39.97 12.44 -11.72
C LYS A 23 39.78 13.96 -11.89
N GLY A 24 39.65 14.74 -10.81
CA GLY A 24 39.85 16.20 -10.81
C GLY A 24 39.01 16.99 -9.80
N ASP A 25 39.67 17.64 -8.84
CA ASP A 25 39.13 18.57 -7.83
C ASP A 25 38.46 19.83 -8.44
N THR A 26 37.29 20.25 -7.94
CA THR A 26 37.05 21.56 -7.27
C THR A 26 35.58 21.72 -6.82
N SER A 27 35.38 22.40 -5.69
CA SER A 27 34.08 22.66 -5.02
C SER A 27 33.02 23.29 -5.92
N THR A 28 31.80 22.76 -5.92
CA THR A 28 30.56 23.52 -6.19
C THR A 28 29.37 22.81 -5.51
N ALA A 29 28.38 23.59 -5.07
CA ALA A 29 27.17 23.26 -4.31
C ALA A 29 26.44 21.96 -4.72
N PRO A 30 25.63 21.33 -3.84
CA PRO A 30 24.85 20.16 -4.21
C PRO A 30 23.85 20.54 -5.31
N ASP A 31 24.14 20.01 -6.49
CA ASP A 31 23.30 20.01 -7.68
C ASP A 31 22.07 19.15 -7.40
N VAL A 32 20.92 19.80 -7.23
CA VAL A 32 19.61 19.13 -7.15
C VAL A 32 19.25 18.74 -8.59
N SER A 33 19.75 17.59 -9.00
CA SER A 33 19.34 16.97 -10.25
C SER A 33 17.90 16.48 -10.08
N GLN A 34 16.97 17.28 -10.62
CA GLN A 34 15.58 16.92 -10.86
C GLN A 34 15.52 15.58 -11.58
N THR A 35 15.03 14.56 -10.88
CA THR A 35 14.42 13.39 -11.50
C THR A 35 12.95 13.52 -11.16
N THR A 36 12.11 13.59 -12.18
CA THR A 36 10.66 13.36 -12.08
C THR A 36 10.48 12.08 -11.28
N GLY A 37 10.00 12.24 -10.04
CA GLY A 37 10.02 11.19 -9.03
C GLY A 37 8.92 10.19 -9.28
N ASP A 38 9.27 9.07 -9.90
CA ASP A 38 8.47 7.86 -9.79
C ASP A 38 8.73 7.28 -8.40
N ASP A 39 7.79 7.45 -7.47
CA ASP A 39 7.90 6.89 -6.14
C ASP A 39 7.92 5.37 -6.20
N VAL A 40 8.95 4.78 -5.60
CA VAL A 40 9.17 3.34 -5.58
C VAL A 40 9.07 2.81 -4.17
N VAL A 41 8.21 1.82 -3.98
CA VAL A 41 8.27 0.92 -2.83
C VAL A 41 9.33 -0.14 -3.11
N SER A 42 10.43 -0.10 -2.36
CA SER A 42 11.53 -1.07 -2.49
C SER A 42 11.65 -1.91 -1.24
N ILE A 43 11.86 -3.22 -1.42
CA ILE A 43 12.26 -4.10 -0.32
C ILE A 43 13.78 -4.09 -0.26
N SER A 44 14.36 -3.84 0.92
CA SER A 44 15.81 -3.84 1.09
C SER A 44 16.42 -5.18 0.66
N PRO A 45 17.69 -5.23 0.23
CA PRO A 45 18.34 -6.50 -0.13
C PRO A 45 18.26 -7.55 1.00
N GLN A 46 18.34 -7.10 2.26
CA GLN A 46 18.14 -7.95 3.44
C GLN A 46 16.68 -8.36 3.62
N GLY A 47 15.72 -7.47 3.38
CA GLY A 47 14.29 -7.79 3.37
C GLY A 47 13.91 -8.77 2.25
N SER A 48 14.52 -8.66 1.08
CA SER A 48 14.37 -9.59 -0.03
C SER A 48 14.97 -10.96 0.31
N ALA A 49 16.13 -10.98 0.97
CA ALA A 49 16.75 -12.23 1.47
C ALA A 49 15.94 -12.87 2.61
N MET A 50 15.27 -12.08 3.47
CA MET A 50 14.42 -12.56 4.57
C MET A 50 13.00 -12.97 4.10
N CYS A 51 12.46 -12.31 3.08
CA CYS A 51 11.28 -12.76 2.31
C CYS A 51 11.60 -14.05 1.53
N GLY A 52 12.88 -14.43 1.47
CA GLY A 52 13.40 -15.72 1.03
C GLY A 52 13.02 -16.89 1.93
N LEU A 53 11.73 -17.04 2.27
CA LEU A 53 11.16 -18.36 2.55
C LEU A 53 11.19 -19.15 1.22
N ALA A 54 12.37 -19.71 0.93
CA ALA A 54 12.67 -20.73 -0.08
C ALA A 54 12.62 -20.32 -1.58
N GLY A 55 13.48 -19.39 -2.03
CA GLY A 55 14.00 -19.38 -3.42
C GLY A 55 13.00 -19.36 -4.59
N LYS A 56 11.71 -19.12 -4.34
CA LYS A 56 10.59 -19.18 -5.29
C LYS A 56 9.52 -18.10 -5.07
N LEU A 57 9.63 -17.30 -4.00
CA LEU A 57 8.67 -16.26 -3.64
C LEU A 57 9.33 -14.89 -3.73
N GLY A 58 9.52 -14.39 -4.95
CA GLY A 58 9.87 -12.99 -5.13
C GLY A 58 8.65 -12.10 -4.90
N ILE A 59 8.86 -10.78 -4.86
CA ILE A 59 7.79 -9.77 -4.77
C ILE A 59 6.75 -9.93 -5.88
N ASP A 60 7.16 -10.48 -7.02
CA ASP A 60 6.31 -10.84 -8.14
C ASP A 60 5.29 -11.93 -7.78
N SER A 61 5.70 -12.94 -7.02
CA SER A 61 4.79 -13.98 -6.53
C SER A 61 3.84 -13.46 -5.46
N LEU A 62 4.27 -12.51 -4.63
CA LEU A 62 3.42 -11.90 -3.60
C LEU A 62 2.36 -10.99 -4.22
N LEU A 63 2.78 -10.14 -5.15
CA LEU A 63 1.93 -9.16 -5.82
C LEU A 63 1.17 -9.75 -7.01
N GLY A 64 1.55 -10.93 -7.48
CA GLY A 64 0.93 -11.62 -8.63
C GLY A 64 1.10 -10.87 -9.95
N PHE A 65 2.11 -10.00 -10.05
CA PHE A 65 2.53 -9.36 -11.29
C PHE A 65 4.05 -9.19 -11.30
N THR A 66 4.65 -9.12 -12.47
CA THR A 66 6.09 -8.84 -12.60
C THR A 66 6.28 -7.34 -12.74
N PRO A 67 7.02 -6.67 -11.83
CA PRO A 67 7.29 -5.26 -11.98
C PRO A 67 8.19 -4.97 -13.18
N GLU A 68 8.09 -3.76 -13.72
CA GLU A 68 8.90 -3.26 -14.83
C GLU A 68 10.39 -3.25 -14.49
N THR A 69 10.72 -2.89 -13.24
CA THR A 69 12.10 -2.93 -12.73
C THR A 69 12.26 -4.06 -11.70
N PRO A 70 13.08 -5.09 -11.98
CA PRO A 70 13.27 -6.20 -11.04
C PRO A 70 13.66 -5.74 -9.64
N GLY A 71 12.93 -6.20 -8.62
CA GLY A 71 13.18 -5.87 -7.21
C GLY A 71 12.66 -4.50 -6.77
N ARG A 72 11.98 -3.76 -7.63
CA ARG A 72 11.38 -2.44 -7.36
C ARG A 72 9.94 -2.44 -7.84
N VAL A 73 9.04 -1.80 -7.11
CA VAL A 73 7.65 -1.65 -7.52
C VAL A 73 7.28 -0.18 -7.34
N SER A 74 6.85 0.49 -8.39
CA SER A 74 6.36 1.87 -8.29
C SER A 74 4.98 1.91 -7.65
N VAL A 75 4.64 3.07 -7.07
CA VAL A 75 3.28 3.32 -6.56
C VAL A 75 2.24 3.22 -7.68
N ASP A 76 2.57 3.69 -8.88
CA ASP A 76 1.68 3.61 -10.05
C ASP A 76 1.47 2.16 -10.52
N GLU A 77 2.49 1.30 -10.44
CA GLU A 77 2.34 -0.13 -10.71
C GLU A 77 1.41 -0.81 -9.70
N LEU A 78 1.59 -0.52 -8.39
CA LEU A 78 0.71 -1.06 -7.35
C LEU A 78 -0.74 -0.66 -7.58
N GLU A 79 -1.00 0.61 -7.92
CA GLU A 79 -2.35 1.09 -8.18
C GLU A 79 -2.92 0.47 -9.46
N TYR A 80 -2.16 0.47 -10.56
CA TYR A 80 -2.60 -0.09 -11.83
C TYR A 80 -2.99 -1.57 -11.69
N TYR A 81 -2.11 -2.39 -11.14
CA TYR A 81 -2.40 -3.82 -10.95
C TYR A 81 -3.44 -4.06 -9.86
N GLY A 82 -3.46 -3.24 -8.80
CA GLY A 82 -4.48 -3.32 -7.75
C GLY A 82 -5.89 -3.07 -8.30
N ARG A 83 -6.06 -2.04 -9.13
CA ARG A 83 -7.33 -1.72 -9.81
C ARG A 83 -7.72 -2.80 -10.80
N LYS A 84 -6.76 -3.27 -11.61
CA LYS A 84 -7.01 -4.38 -12.53
C LYS A 84 -7.50 -5.64 -11.81
N PHE A 85 -6.86 -6.03 -10.71
CA PHE A 85 -7.30 -7.18 -9.92
C PHE A 85 -8.65 -6.92 -9.25
N LEU A 86 -8.93 -5.69 -8.80
CA LEU A 86 -10.23 -5.32 -8.24
C LEU A 86 -11.35 -5.51 -9.27
N ASP A 87 -11.16 -5.08 -10.52
CA ASP A 87 -12.15 -5.23 -11.58
C ASP A 87 -12.41 -6.71 -11.90
N GLU A 88 -11.34 -7.50 -12.05
CA GLU A 88 -11.42 -8.94 -12.31
C GLU A 88 -12.09 -9.70 -11.15
N TYR A 89 -11.77 -9.30 -9.91
CA TYR A 89 -12.33 -9.87 -8.69
C TYR A 89 -13.80 -9.49 -8.53
N SER A 90 -14.17 -8.23 -8.76
CA SER A 90 -15.54 -7.71 -8.67
C SER A 90 -16.48 -8.45 -9.61
N ALA A 91 -16.08 -8.69 -10.86
CA ALA A 91 -16.89 -9.45 -11.81
C ALA A 91 -17.18 -10.89 -11.34
N ARG A 92 -16.18 -11.55 -10.74
CA ARG A 92 -16.34 -12.91 -10.19
C ARG A 92 -17.18 -12.89 -8.91
N LEU A 93 -16.95 -11.92 -8.03
CA LEU A 93 -17.68 -11.79 -6.77
C LEU A 93 -19.17 -11.51 -7.03
N ASN A 94 -19.51 -10.62 -7.97
CA ASN A 94 -20.91 -10.35 -8.35
C ASN A 94 -21.61 -11.60 -8.91
N THR A 95 -20.91 -12.41 -9.71
CA THR A 95 -21.44 -13.71 -10.17
C THR A 95 -21.72 -14.63 -8.98
N LEU A 96 -20.78 -14.73 -8.05
CA LEU A 96 -20.89 -15.57 -6.86
C LEU A 96 -22.01 -15.10 -5.91
N PHE A 97 -22.19 -13.80 -5.75
CA PHE A 97 -23.32 -13.21 -5.01
C PHE A 97 -24.66 -13.60 -5.65
N GLY A 98 -24.79 -13.44 -6.97
CA GLY A 98 -25.98 -13.87 -7.70
C GLY A 98 -26.29 -15.36 -7.55
N GLU A 99 -25.27 -16.23 -7.63
CA GLU A 99 -25.42 -17.67 -7.44
C GLU A 99 -25.85 -18.07 -6.01
N ASN A 100 -25.51 -17.25 -5.01
CA ASN A 100 -25.88 -17.45 -3.62
C ASN A 100 -27.14 -16.68 -3.20
N GLY A 101 -27.81 -16.00 -4.15
CA GLY A 101 -29.04 -15.24 -3.90
C GLY A 101 -28.83 -13.99 -3.04
N ILE A 102 -27.62 -13.44 -3.04
CA ILE A 102 -27.26 -12.18 -2.36
C ILE A 102 -27.69 -11.01 -3.25
N ASP A 103 -28.31 -9.99 -2.64
CA ASP A 103 -28.66 -8.75 -3.32
C ASP A 103 -27.41 -8.02 -3.83
N ILE A 104 -27.44 -7.64 -5.11
CA ILE A 104 -26.36 -6.92 -5.81
C ILE A 104 -26.76 -5.48 -6.18
N ASP A 105 -28.02 -5.11 -5.94
CA ASP A 105 -28.50 -3.74 -6.15
C ASP A 105 -28.14 -2.85 -4.95
N THR A 106 -28.05 -3.43 -3.75
CA THR A 106 -27.50 -2.76 -2.58
C THR A 106 -25.97 -2.87 -2.59
N PRO A 107 -25.23 -1.75 -2.49
CA PRO A 107 -23.77 -1.82 -2.40
C PRO A 107 -23.32 -2.64 -1.19
N VAL A 108 -22.29 -3.45 -1.36
CA VAL A 108 -21.65 -4.21 -0.28
C VAL A 108 -20.32 -3.55 0.08
N GLU A 109 -20.15 -3.15 1.33
CA GLU A 109 -18.87 -2.63 1.83
C GLU A 109 -18.16 -3.70 2.65
N LEU A 110 -16.94 -4.05 2.22
CA LEU A 110 -16.12 -5.11 2.82
C LEU A 110 -14.83 -4.53 3.38
N ALA A 111 -14.44 -5.02 4.55
CA ALA A 111 -13.15 -4.71 5.17
C ALA A 111 -12.55 -5.94 5.87
N GLY A 112 -11.26 -5.88 6.16
CA GLY A 112 -10.59 -6.87 7.01
C GLY A 112 -10.97 -6.67 8.49
N GLY A 113 -11.49 -7.72 9.12
CA GLY A 113 -11.70 -7.80 10.56
C GLY A 113 -10.36 -7.95 11.31
N SER A 114 -10.36 -7.63 12.60
CA SER A 114 -9.16 -7.70 13.46
C SER A 114 -8.61 -9.12 13.64
N ASP A 115 -9.44 -10.14 13.41
CA ASP A 115 -9.09 -11.55 13.43
C ASP A 115 -8.67 -12.10 12.05
N GLY A 116 -8.61 -11.23 11.03
CA GLY A 116 -8.33 -11.61 9.65
C GLY A 116 -9.54 -12.16 8.89
N SER A 117 -10.75 -12.10 9.45
CA SER A 117 -11.98 -12.36 8.70
C SER A 117 -12.28 -11.23 7.70
N ILE A 118 -13.15 -11.49 6.73
CA ILE A 118 -13.74 -10.43 5.91
C ILE A 118 -15.11 -10.12 6.50
N VAL A 119 -15.36 -8.84 6.80
CA VAL A 119 -16.59 -8.38 7.45
C VAL A 119 -17.32 -7.38 6.57
N VAL A 120 -18.65 -7.38 6.65
CA VAL A 120 -19.49 -6.38 6.00
C VAL A 120 -19.65 -5.18 6.93
N THR A 121 -19.26 -3.99 6.46
CA THR A 121 -19.22 -2.76 7.28
C THR A 121 -20.49 -1.93 7.19
N ASN A 122 -21.28 -2.09 6.12
CA ASN A 122 -22.57 -1.42 5.95
C ASN A 122 -23.77 -2.29 6.38
N ASP A 123 -24.96 -1.70 6.41
CA ASP A 123 -26.22 -2.37 6.82
C ASP A 123 -26.83 -3.17 5.65
N HIS A 124 -26.08 -4.15 5.14
CA HIS A 124 -26.53 -5.01 4.04
C HIS A 124 -27.48 -6.12 4.55
N PRO A 125 -28.65 -6.36 3.92
CA PRO A 125 -29.60 -7.37 4.37
C PRO A 125 -29.00 -8.78 4.41
N ASP A 126 -28.11 -9.09 3.46
CA ASP A 126 -27.45 -10.39 3.33
C ASP A 126 -26.09 -10.47 4.04
N LYS A 127 -25.79 -9.56 4.99
CA LYS A 127 -24.51 -9.51 5.70
C LYS A 127 -24.01 -10.89 6.17
N ALA A 128 -24.86 -11.66 6.84
CA ALA A 128 -24.49 -12.97 7.37
C ALA A 128 -24.18 -14.00 6.27
N ALA A 129 -24.86 -13.92 5.12
CA ALA A 129 -24.59 -14.80 3.98
C ALA A 129 -23.26 -14.44 3.30
N ILE A 130 -22.98 -13.14 3.14
CA ILE A 130 -21.72 -12.64 2.58
C ILE A 130 -20.54 -13.04 3.47
N GLU A 131 -20.59 -12.78 4.78
CA GLU A 131 -19.49 -13.14 5.69
C GLU A 131 -19.26 -14.66 5.74
N LYS A 132 -20.34 -15.46 5.66
CA LYS A 132 -20.23 -16.92 5.55
C LYS A 132 -19.57 -17.35 4.25
N LEU A 133 -19.89 -16.72 3.12
CA LEU A 133 -19.28 -17.02 1.83
C LEU A 133 -17.76 -16.86 1.89
N PHE A 134 -17.25 -15.79 2.52
CA PHE A 134 -15.81 -15.59 2.71
C PHE A 134 -15.18 -16.59 3.68
N LYS A 135 -15.91 -16.96 4.74
CA LYS A 135 -15.45 -17.97 5.70
C LYS A 135 -15.32 -19.35 5.06
N ASP A 136 -16.25 -19.71 4.20
CA ASP A 136 -16.27 -21.01 3.51
C ASP A 136 -15.29 -21.04 2.32
N ASN A 137 -14.86 -19.86 1.82
CA ASN A 137 -13.94 -19.72 0.69
C ASN A 137 -12.71 -18.86 1.07
N PRO A 138 -11.73 -19.41 1.80
CA PRO A 138 -10.57 -18.65 2.28
C PRO A 138 -9.74 -18.02 1.15
N GLU A 139 -9.70 -18.64 -0.04
CA GLU A 139 -9.01 -18.06 -1.20
C GLU A 139 -9.66 -16.76 -1.69
N LEU A 140 -10.99 -16.65 -1.62
CA LEU A 140 -11.72 -15.42 -1.94
C LEU A 140 -11.31 -14.29 -0.99
N GLY A 141 -11.20 -14.62 0.31
CA GLY A 141 -10.72 -13.68 1.33
C GLY A 141 -9.24 -13.32 1.18
N ASN A 142 -8.40 -14.24 0.73
CA ASN A 142 -6.97 -13.96 0.49
C ASN A 142 -6.79 -13.02 -0.72
N GLU A 143 -7.54 -13.24 -1.79
CA GLU A 143 -7.53 -12.37 -2.97
C GLU A 143 -8.03 -10.96 -2.62
N PHE A 144 -9.13 -10.86 -1.87
CA PHE A 144 -9.63 -9.60 -1.32
C PHE A 144 -8.52 -8.83 -0.57
N LYS A 145 -7.87 -9.49 0.41
CA LYS A 145 -6.82 -8.86 1.23
C LYS A 145 -5.64 -8.41 0.39
N LYS A 146 -5.28 -9.18 -0.64
CA LYS A 146 -4.20 -8.82 -1.55
C LYS A 146 -4.54 -7.50 -2.26
N ILE A 147 -5.74 -7.39 -2.83
CA ILE A 147 -6.20 -6.19 -3.54
C ILE A 147 -6.27 -4.98 -2.59
N ASP A 148 -6.94 -5.15 -1.44
CA ASP A 148 -7.08 -4.11 -0.42
C ASP A 148 -5.72 -3.59 0.06
N ASN A 149 -4.79 -4.49 0.37
CA ASN A 149 -3.43 -4.11 0.78
C ASN A 149 -2.65 -3.41 -0.33
N MET A 150 -2.77 -3.85 -1.58
CA MET A 150 -2.07 -3.20 -2.70
C MET A 150 -2.56 -1.76 -2.91
N LEU A 151 -3.87 -1.55 -2.91
CA LEU A 151 -4.47 -0.23 -3.11
C LEU A 151 -4.22 0.69 -1.91
N THR A 152 -4.32 0.17 -0.68
CA THR A 152 -3.99 0.92 0.54
C THR A 152 -2.51 1.29 0.59
N LEU A 153 -1.62 0.39 0.18
CA LEU A 153 -0.18 0.67 0.11
C LEU A 153 0.13 1.72 -0.96
N ALA A 154 -0.54 1.68 -2.11
CA ALA A 154 -0.38 2.69 -3.15
C ALA A 154 -0.79 4.09 -2.64
N GLU A 155 -1.95 4.21 -2.00
CA GLU A 155 -2.41 5.50 -1.46
C GLU A 155 -1.50 6.01 -0.33
N ALA A 156 -1.10 5.13 0.60
CA ALA A 156 -0.13 5.50 1.64
C ALA A 156 1.21 5.95 1.04
N GLY A 157 1.66 5.31 -0.05
CA GLY A 157 2.83 5.72 -0.82
C GLY A 157 2.69 7.12 -1.42
N ARG A 158 1.55 7.43 -2.05
CA ARG A 158 1.25 8.77 -2.60
C ARG A 158 1.26 9.84 -1.51
N GLU A 159 0.72 9.56 -0.33
CA GLU A 159 0.73 10.54 0.77
C GLU A 159 2.12 10.73 1.38
N ALA A 160 2.90 9.65 1.50
CA ALA A 160 4.28 9.73 1.95
C ALA A 160 5.14 10.57 0.99
N ALA A 161 4.91 10.45 -0.32
CA ALA A 161 5.56 11.26 -1.34
C ALA A 161 5.24 12.75 -1.21
N LYS A 162 3.94 13.09 -1.11
CA LYS A 162 3.48 14.47 -0.88
C LYS A 162 4.10 15.08 0.38
N PHE A 163 4.24 14.28 1.45
CA PHE A 163 4.94 14.71 2.65
C PHE A 163 6.43 14.97 2.40
N GLN A 164 7.14 14.06 1.72
CA GLN A 164 8.56 14.23 1.41
C GLN A 164 8.84 15.47 0.55
N GLU A 165 8.00 15.71 -0.47
CA GLU A 165 8.07 16.92 -1.30
C GLU A 165 7.86 18.19 -0.47
N ALA A 166 6.84 18.21 0.38
CA ALA A 166 6.57 19.35 1.26
C ALA A 166 7.71 19.55 2.27
N TYR A 167 8.26 18.46 2.82
CA TYR A 167 9.33 18.49 3.81
C TYR A 167 10.64 19.04 3.22
N ALA A 168 10.94 18.70 1.97
CA ALA A 168 12.09 19.26 1.25
C ALA A 168 11.98 20.79 1.06
N GLN A 169 10.77 21.33 0.98
CA GLN A 169 10.52 22.78 0.83
C GLN A 169 10.48 23.51 2.18
N CYS A 170 9.73 22.99 3.15
CA CYS A 170 9.58 23.58 4.48
C CYS A 170 9.28 22.48 5.52
N PRO A 171 10.31 22.00 6.24
CA PRO A 171 10.17 20.91 7.20
C PRO A 171 9.09 21.16 8.26
N GLU A 172 9.04 22.37 8.84
CA GLU A 172 8.09 22.71 9.91
C GLU A 172 6.64 22.70 9.39
N ALA A 173 6.39 23.31 8.23
CA ALA A 173 5.06 23.33 7.62
C ALA A 173 4.59 21.93 7.20
N ALA A 174 5.49 21.10 6.68
CA ALA A 174 5.17 19.72 6.28
C ALA A 174 4.78 18.86 7.48
N VAL A 175 5.52 18.95 8.59
CA VAL A 175 5.19 18.20 9.82
C VAL A 175 3.83 18.64 10.39
N VAL A 176 3.50 19.93 10.31
CA VAL A 176 2.17 20.41 10.72
C VAL A 176 1.07 19.90 9.80
N GLN A 177 1.27 20.00 8.48
CA GLN A 177 0.26 19.61 7.48
C GLN A 177 0.01 18.10 7.46
N TYR A 178 1.06 17.30 7.54
CA TYR A 178 1.03 15.84 7.41
C TYR A 178 1.22 15.11 8.74
N GLY A 179 1.13 15.82 9.87
CA GLY A 179 1.30 15.22 11.20
C GLY A 179 0.37 14.03 11.47
N TYR A 180 -0.80 14.02 10.80
CA TYR A 180 -1.76 12.92 10.86
C TYR A 180 -1.19 11.58 10.38
N LEU A 181 -0.16 11.56 9.52
CA LEU A 181 0.49 10.34 9.04
C LEU A 181 1.16 9.55 10.17
N PHE A 182 1.48 10.22 11.28
CA PHE A 182 2.16 9.61 12.43
C PHE A 182 1.22 9.22 13.57
N THR A 183 -0.05 9.64 13.51
CA THR A 183 -1.05 9.41 14.57
C THR A 183 -2.24 8.58 14.10
N THR A 184 -2.39 8.41 12.79
CA THR A 184 -3.47 7.64 12.17
C THR A 184 -2.90 6.59 11.23
N GLN A 185 -3.67 5.55 10.97
CA GLN A 185 -3.42 4.58 9.93
C GLN A 185 -4.48 4.72 8.84
N LEU A 186 -4.06 4.52 7.59
CA LEU A 186 -4.96 4.41 6.45
C LEU A 186 -5.57 3.01 6.43
N GLN A 187 -6.89 2.93 6.34
CA GLN A 187 -7.66 1.70 6.20
C GLN A 187 -8.49 1.78 4.92
N GLY A 188 -8.40 0.74 4.09
CA GLY A 188 -9.25 0.55 2.93
C GLY A 188 -10.55 -0.17 3.28
N THR A 189 -11.63 0.26 2.63
CA THR A 189 -12.91 -0.45 2.56
C THR A 189 -13.24 -0.61 1.09
N LEU A 190 -13.38 -1.85 0.62
CA LEU A 190 -13.78 -2.11 -0.77
C LEU A 190 -15.29 -2.13 -0.87
N GLN A 191 -15.83 -1.30 -1.75
CA GLN A 191 -17.25 -1.23 -2.05
C GLN A 191 -17.53 -1.94 -3.39
N PHE A 192 -18.53 -2.81 -3.39
CA PHE A 192 -18.97 -3.56 -4.57
C PHE A 192 -20.42 -3.20 -4.89
N SER A 193 -20.73 -2.97 -6.16
CA SER A 193 -22.09 -2.76 -6.65
C SER A 193 -22.25 -3.31 -8.07
N ASN A 194 -23.45 -3.19 -8.62
CA ASN A 194 -23.73 -3.49 -10.02
C ASN A 194 -23.00 -2.55 -11.02
N GLU A 195 -22.52 -1.38 -10.59
CA GLU A 195 -21.78 -0.42 -11.41
C GLU A 195 -20.27 -0.69 -11.44
N GLY A 196 -19.76 -1.49 -10.49
CA GLY A 196 -18.34 -1.83 -10.40
C GLY A 196 -17.88 -1.99 -8.96
N ALA A 197 -16.57 -1.84 -8.75
CA ALA A 197 -16.00 -1.80 -7.42
C ALA A 197 -15.06 -0.61 -7.26
N ASP A 198 -15.02 -0.07 -6.04
CA ASP A 198 -14.10 1.00 -5.67
C ASP A 198 -13.54 0.77 -4.26
N ILE A 199 -12.55 1.56 -3.89
CA ILE A 199 -11.97 1.59 -2.55
C ILE A 199 -12.21 2.94 -1.91
N LEU A 200 -12.72 2.91 -0.68
CA LEU A 200 -12.86 4.06 0.20
C LEU A 200 -11.74 4.02 1.22
N PHE A 201 -11.01 5.12 1.34
CA PHE A 201 -9.95 5.26 2.32
C PHE A 201 -10.41 6.04 3.54
N HIS A 202 -10.21 5.43 4.71
CA HIS A 202 -10.53 6.05 5.99
C HIS A 202 -9.28 6.11 6.86
N ARG A 203 -9.18 7.16 7.67
CA ARG A 203 -8.13 7.27 8.69
C ARG A 203 -8.68 6.84 10.02
N VAL A 204 -8.01 5.87 10.63
CA VAL A 204 -8.30 5.41 11.98
C VAL A 204 -7.16 5.79 12.92
N PRO A 205 -7.43 6.18 14.18
CA PRO A 205 -6.37 6.42 15.14
C PRO A 205 -5.50 5.17 15.31
N GLN A 206 -4.17 5.34 15.40
CA GLN A 206 -3.32 4.22 15.80
C GLN A 206 -3.61 3.88 17.25
N ALA A 207 -3.90 2.61 17.54
CA ALA A 207 -4.05 2.15 18.92
C ALA A 207 -2.72 2.39 19.65
N SER A 208 -2.78 3.08 20.80
CA SER A 208 -1.62 3.26 21.66
C SER A 208 -1.17 1.88 22.14
N ALA A 209 0.00 1.42 21.68
CA ALA A 209 0.65 0.20 22.14
C ALA A 209 1.10 0.31 23.60
#